data_AF-A0A2D4KNH8-F1
#
_entry.id   AF-A0A2D4KNH8-F1
#
_cell.length_a   1.000
_cell.length_b   1.000
_cell.length_c   1.000
_cell.angle_alpha   90.00
_cell.angle_beta   90.00
_cell.angle_gamma   90.00
#
_symmetry.space_group_name_H-M   'P 1'
#
loop_
_entity.id
_entity.type
_entity.pdbx_description
1 polymer ?
#
loop_
_entity_poly.entity_id
_entity_poly.type
_entity_poly.pdbx_seq_one_letter_code
_entity_poly.pdbx_strand_id
1 'polypeptide(L)'
;MSILKVHAREIFDSRGNPTVEVDLYTNKGLFRAAVPSGASTGIYEALELRDNDKTRFLGKGVSKAVEHVNKTIAPALVNKNVSVVEQEKIDKLMIDMDGSENKSKFGANAILGVSLAVCKAGAAEKEVPLYRHIADLAGNKEVVLPVPVSLFCCAVWKADSGPEVKL
;
A
#
# COMPACT_ATOMS: atom_id res chain seq x y z
N MET A 1 1.71 11.03 18.20
CA MET A 1 2.95 11.69 17.70
C MET A 1 2.81 12.03 16.23
N SER A 2 3.39 13.13 15.77
CA SER A 2 3.31 13.60 14.38
C SER A 2 4.30 12.91 13.44
N ILE A 3 3.96 12.89 12.16
CA ILE A 3 4.81 12.39 11.07
C ILE A 3 5.90 13.41 10.79
N LEU A 4 7.18 13.00 10.82
CA LEU A 4 8.31 13.89 10.58
C LEU A 4 8.68 13.97 9.10
N LYS A 5 8.68 12.82 8.43
CA LYS A 5 9.07 12.69 7.02
C LYS A 5 8.40 11.46 6.42
N VAL A 6 8.00 11.58 5.16
CA VAL A 6 7.59 10.45 4.33
C VAL A 6 8.45 10.48 3.07
N HIS A 7 8.93 9.32 2.65
CA HIS A 7 9.72 9.19 1.44
C HIS A 7 9.37 7.89 0.72
N ALA A 8 9.09 8.00 -0.58
CA ALA A 8 8.84 6.85 -1.44
C ALA A 8 10.00 6.60 -2.40
N ARG A 9 10.19 5.32 -2.76
CA ARG A 9 11.13 4.84 -3.77
C ARG A 9 10.51 3.73 -4.62
N GLU A 10 11.11 3.50 -5.78
CA GLU A 10 10.79 2.37 -6.66
C GLU A 10 11.66 1.16 -6.28
N ILE A 11 11.03 0.01 -6.06
CA ILE A 11 11.68 -1.30 -5.81
C ILE A 11 11.10 -2.36 -6.76
N PHE A 12 11.56 -3.60 -6.69
CA PHE A 12 11.04 -4.70 -7.53
C PHE A 12 10.17 -5.68 -6.75
N ASP A 13 9.05 -6.09 -7.35
CA ASP A 13 8.16 -7.15 -6.87
C ASP A 13 8.77 -8.55 -7.10
N SER A 14 8.10 -9.60 -6.63
CA SER A 14 8.53 -10.99 -6.80
C SER A 14 8.61 -11.47 -8.26
N ARG A 15 8.06 -10.70 -9.20
CA ARG A 15 8.07 -10.97 -10.65
C ARG A 15 9.04 -10.04 -11.40
N GLY A 16 9.85 -9.25 -10.68
CA GLY A 16 10.79 -8.30 -11.26
C GLY A 16 10.14 -7.04 -11.87
N ASN A 17 8.88 -6.74 -11.57
CA ASN A 17 8.25 -5.49 -12.00
C ASN A 17 8.44 -4.40 -10.93
N PRO A 18 8.56 -3.13 -11.34
CA PRO A 18 8.61 -2.03 -10.38
C PRO A 18 7.38 -1.96 -9.47
N THR A 19 7.56 -1.59 -8.21
CA THR A 19 6.49 -1.27 -7.25
C THR A 19 6.95 -0.19 -6.28
N VAL A 20 6.00 0.38 -5.54
CA VAL A 20 6.23 1.50 -4.61
C VAL A 20 6.59 0.96 -3.23
N GLU A 21 7.66 1.49 -2.64
CA GLU A 21 8.00 1.35 -1.24
C GLU A 21 7.99 2.72 -0.56
N VAL A 22 7.40 2.79 0.63
CA VAL A 22 7.29 4.02 1.43
C VAL A 22 7.98 3.82 2.77
N ASP A 23 8.86 4.77 3.11
CA ASP A 23 9.45 4.97 4.42
C ASP A 23 8.78 6.16 5.12
N LEU A 24 8.27 5.93 6.32
CA LEU A 24 7.71 6.94 7.20
C LEU A 24 8.57 7.06 8.45
N TYR A 25 8.91 8.30 8.83
CA TYR A 25 9.73 8.61 9.98
C TYR A 25 8.91 9.28 11.07
N THR A 26 9.02 8.78 12.29
CA THR A 26 8.54 9.42 13.52
C THR A 26 9.67 9.48 14.54
N ASN A 27 9.43 10.03 15.74
CA ASN A 27 10.45 9.98 16.80
C ASN A 27 10.71 8.55 17.30
N LYS A 28 9.82 7.58 17.01
CA LYS A 28 10.02 6.16 17.33
C LYS A 28 10.91 5.44 16.32
N GLY A 29 11.15 6.02 15.14
CA GLY A 29 12.04 5.46 14.12
C GLY A 29 11.47 5.46 12.71
N LEU A 30 11.98 4.54 11.88
CA LEU A 30 11.62 4.34 10.48
C LEU A 30 10.63 3.18 10.36
N PHE A 31 9.53 3.41 9.64
CA PHE A 31 8.50 2.42 9.33
C PHE A 31 8.36 2.28 7.82
N ARG A 32 8.58 1.05 7.32
CA ARG A 32 8.64 0.76 5.89
C ARG A 32 7.47 -0.11 5.45
N ALA A 33 6.87 0.22 4.31
CA ALA A 33 5.89 -0.62 3.65
C ALA A 33 6.11 -0.67 2.14
N ALA A 34 6.09 -1.88 1.59
CA ALA A 34 6.11 -2.14 0.16
C ALA A 34 4.72 -2.57 -0.29
N VAL A 35 4.33 -2.12 -1.49
CA VAL A 35 2.99 -2.40 -2.04
C VAL A 35 3.06 -3.58 -2.99
N PRO A 36 2.17 -4.58 -2.87
CA PRO A 36 2.09 -5.65 -3.85
C PRO A 36 1.55 -5.12 -5.18
N SER A 37 2.06 -5.66 -6.29
CA SER A 37 1.55 -5.33 -7.61
C SER A 37 0.16 -5.95 -7.84
N GLY A 38 -0.81 -5.16 -8.29
CA GLY A 38 -2.05 -5.67 -8.84
C GLY A 38 -1.80 -6.36 -10.18
N ALA A 39 -2.62 -7.36 -10.51
CA ALA A 39 -2.71 -7.91 -11.88
C ALA A 39 -4.14 -7.88 -12.41
N SER A 40 -5.11 -7.56 -11.54
CA SER A 40 -6.52 -7.51 -11.88
C SER A 40 -6.84 -6.13 -12.48
N THR A 41 -7.60 -6.15 -13.57
CA THR A 41 -8.07 -4.97 -14.30
C THR A 41 -9.58 -4.81 -14.11
N GLY A 42 -10.08 -5.16 -12.93
CA GLY A 42 -11.50 -5.05 -12.62
C GLY A 42 -11.96 -3.60 -12.73
N ILE A 43 -13.07 -3.35 -13.44
CA ILE A 43 -13.61 -1.99 -13.65
C ILE A 43 -14.04 -1.28 -12.35
N TYR A 44 -14.19 -2.04 -11.26
CA TYR A 44 -14.56 -1.54 -9.93
C TYR A 44 -13.38 -1.47 -8.95
N GLU A 45 -12.18 -1.83 -9.39
CA GLU A 45 -11.01 -1.86 -8.52
C GLU A 45 -10.35 -0.49 -8.41
N ALA A 46 -9.68 -0.27 -7.28
CA ALA A 46 -8.80 0.88 -7.13
C ALA A 46 -7.61 0.74 -8.10
N LEU A 47 -7.33 1.80 -8.86
CA LEU A 47 -6.39 1.71 -9.97
C LEU A 47 -4.95 1.94 -9.52
N GLU A 48 -4.09 0.96 -9.82
CA GLU A 48 -2.65 1.14 -9.68
C GLU A 48 -2.13 2.14 -10.72
N LEU A 49 -1.37 3.16 -10.28
CA LEU A 49 -0.77 4.11 -11.19
C LEU A 49 0.56 3.57 -11.73
N ARG A 50 0.61 3.39 -13.05
CA ARG A 50 1.80 3.00 -13.84
C ARG A 50 2.22 4.13 -14.77
N ASP A 51 3.51 4.17 -15.08
CA ASP A 51 4.10 5.22 -15.91
C ASP A 51 3.64 5.14 -17.38
N ASN A 52 3.37 3.92 -17.87
CA ASN A 52 3.02 3.60 -19.25
C ASN A 52 4.09 3.99 -20.29
N ASP A 53 5.33 4.20 -19.84
CA ASP A 53 6.49 4.42 -20.69
C ASP A 53 7.07 3.08 -21.16
N LYS A 54 6.81 2.70 -22.42
CA LYS A 54 7.27 1.43 -22.99
C LYS A 54 8.80 1.27 -22.98
N THR A 55 9.55 2.37 -22.91
CA THR A 55 11.03 2.33 -22.88
C THR A 55 11.57 1.95 -21.51
N ARG A 56 10.77 2.08 -20.44
CA ARG A 56 11.13 1.74 -19.06
C ARG A 56 10.27 0.62 -18.53
N PHE A 57 10.90 -0.51 -18.19
CA PHE A 57 10.22 -1.66 -17.56
C PHE A 57 8.94 -2.10 -18.29
N LEU A 58 8.92 -2.03 -19.63
CA LEU A 58 7.78 -2.39 -20.47
C LEU A 58 6.49 -1.61 -20.13
N GLY A 59 6.60 -0.34 -19.71
CA GLY A 59 5.46 0.49 -19.31
C GLY A 59 5.04 0.34 -17.85
N LYS A 60 5.70 -0.53 -17.08
CA LYS A 60 5.30 -0.85 -15.69
C LYS A 60 6.05 -0.05 -14.62
N GLY A 61 6.80 0.98 -15.00
CA GLY A 61 7.39 1.91 -14.03
C GLY A 61 6.34 2.52 -13.11
N VAL A 62 6.75 2.94 -11.91
CA VAL A 62 5.91 3.58 -10.90
C VAL A 62 6.46 4.93 -10.46
N SER A 63 7.28 5.58 -11.29
CA SER A 63 7.92 6.85 -10.95
C SER A 63 6.91 7.97 -10.68
N LYS A 64 5.77 7.99 -11.39
CA LYS A 64 4.68 8.95 -11.14
C LYS A 64 4.05 8.75 -9.75
N ALA A 65 3.80 7.49 -9.36
CA ALA A 65 3.25 7.18 -8.05
C ALA A 65 4.22 7.59 -6.92
N VAL A 66 5.51 7.30 -7.09
CA VAL A 66 6.57 7.73 -6.17
C VAL A 66 6.64 9.25 -6.07
N GLU A 67 6.49 9.96 -7.18
CA GLU A 67 6.47 11.42 -7.23
C GLU A 67 5.26 11.99 -6.47
N HIS A 68 4.06 11.44 -6.66
CA HIS A 68 2.87 11.86 -5.91
C HIS A 68 3.04 11.69 -4.40
N VAL A 69 3.64 10.58 -3.95
CA VAL A 69 3.95 10.41 -2.53
C VAL A 69 4.92 11.49 -2.06
N ASN A 70 6.05 11.67 -2.74
CA ASN A 70 7.11 12.57 -2.29
C ASN A 70 6.74 14.06 -2.37
N LYS A 71 6.03 14.49 -3.43
CA LYS A 71 5.75 15.91 -3.70
C LYS A 71 4.37 16.37 -3.23
N THR A 72 3.41 15.46 -3.04
CA THR A 72 2.03 15.84 -2.71
C THR A 72 1.57 15.27 -1.38
N ILE A 73 1.65 13.95 -1.20
CA ILE A 73 1.12 13.30 0.03
C ILE A 73 2.02 13.60 1.23
N ALA A 74 3.34 13.44 1.08
CA ALA A 74 4.31 13.67 2.15
C ALA A 74 4.20 15.07 2.79
N PRO A 75 4.25 16.19 2.02
CA PRO A 75 4.12 17.51 2.64
C PRO A 75 2.73 17.74 3.25
N ALA A 76 1.66 17.20 2.65
CA ALA A 76 0.31 17.34 3.21
C ALA A 76 0.18 16.64 4.58
N LEU A 77 0.73 15.44 4.72
CA LEU A 77 0.70 14.69 5.99
C LEU A 77 1.55 15.34 7.07
N VAL A 78 2.75 15.81 6.73
CA VAL A 78 3.62 16.53 7.67
C VAL A 78 2.98 17.84 8.11
N ASN A 79 2.40 18.62 7.19
CA ASN A 79 1.79 19.91 7.50
C ASN A 79 0.53 19.81 8.35
N LYS A 80 -0.28 18.76 8.17
CA LYS A 80 -1.50 18.58 8.97
C LYS A 80 -1.25 18.10 10.40
N ASN A 81 -0.02 17.68 10.74
CA ASN A 81 0.36 17.23 12.08
C ASN A 81 -0.60 16.18 12.69
N VAL A 82 -1.15 15.30 11.84
CA VAL A 82 -2.07 14.24 12.28
C VAL A 82 -1.28 13.17 13.03
N SER A 83 -1.87 12.60 14.08
CA SER A 83 -1.24 11.53 14.84
C SER A 83 -1.28 10.21 14.05
N VAL A 84 -0.17 9.47 14.04
CA VAL A 84 -0.08 8.17 13.34
C VAL A 84 -1.03 7.08 13.87
N VAL A 85 -1.64 7.29 15.05
CA VAL A 85 -2.66 6.38 15.61
C VAL A 85 -4.05 6.57 14.99
N GLU A 86 -4.27 7.68 14.28
CA GLU A 86 -5.56 8.06 13.69
C GLU A 86 -5.65 7.60 12.23
N GLN A 87 -5.50 6.29 12.04
CA GLN A 87 -5.45 5.64 10.72
C GLN A 87 -6.58 6.11 9.79
N GLU A 88 -7.84 6.05 10.26
CA GLU A 88 -9.01 6.42 9.47
C GLU A 88 -8.97 7.88 9.00
N LYS A 89 -8.47 8.81 9.82
CA LYS A 89 -8.37 10.22 9.45
C LYS A 89 -7.31 10.45 8.38
N ILE A 90 -6.18 9.75 8.49
CA ILE A 90 -5.09 9.83 7.50
C ILE A 90 -5.52 9.21 6.18
N ASP A 91 -6.20 8.06 6.21
CA ASP A 91 -6.70 7.41 5.00
C ASP A 91 -7.77 8.25 4.30
N LYS A 92 -8.75 8.78 5.06
CA LYS A 92 -9.77 9.70 4.52
C LYS A 92 -9.13 10.93 3.90
N LEU A 93 -8.17 11.54 4.58
CA LEU A 93 -7.42 12.67 4.05
C LEU A 93 -6.78 12.37 2.68
N MET A 94 -6.12 11.20 2.54
CA MET A 94 -5.48 10.84 1.27
C MET A 94 -6.52 10.57 0.17
N ILE A 95 -7.64 9.94 0.51
CA ILE A 95 -8.76 9.70 -0.41
C ILE A 95 -9.38 11.02 -0.86
N ASP A 96 -9.64 11.94 0.06
CA ASP A 96 -10.22 13.25 -0.24
C ASP A 96 -9.29 14.11 -1.10
N MET A 97 -7.97 14.03 -0.86
CA MET A 97 -6.96 14.72 -1.68
C MET A 97 -6.85 14.17 -3.09
N ASP A 98 -7.03 12.86 -3.26
CA ASP A 98 -7.08 12.22 -4.57
C ASP A 98 -8.35 12.67 -5.32
N GLY A 99 -9.50 12.64 -4.64
CA GLY A 99 -10.78 13.17 -5.12
C GLY A 99 -11.43 12.34 -6.24
N SER A 100 -10.84 11.21 -6.62
CA SER A 100 -11.44 10.27 -7.58
C SER A 100 -12.06 9.06 -6.87
N GLU A 101 -13.11 8.49 -7.45
CA GLU A 101 -13.79 7.30 -6.90
C GLU A 101 -12.83 6.10 -6.80
N ASN A 102 -11.96 5.92 -7.80
CA ASN A 102 -11.10 4.75 -7.96
C ASN A 102 -9.63 5.00 -7.59
N LYS A 103 -9.31 6.11 -6.92
CA LYS A 103 -7.93 6.48 -6.52
C LYS A 103 -6.98 6.61 -7.70
N SER A 104 -7.50 7.05 -8.86
CA SER A 104 -6.79 7.05 -10.14
C SER A 104 -5.80 8.20 -10.29
N LYS A 105 -5.91 9.27 -9.48
CA LYS A 105 -5.06 10.45 -9.60
C LYS A 105 -3.68 10.22 -9.00
N PHE A 106 -3.61 9.78 -7.75
CA PHE A 106 -2.34 9.43 -7.09
C PHE A 106 -1.95 7.97 -7.31
N GLY A 107 -2.95 7.11 -7.58
CA GLY A 107 -2.79 5.68 -7.65
C GLY A 107 -3.06 5.02 -6.30
N ALA A 108 -3.78 3.90 -6.36
CA ALA A 108 -4.04 3.05 -5.20
C ALA A 108 -2.74 2.58 -4.53
N ASN A 109 -1.68 2.34 -5.33
CA ASN A 109 -0.36 1.97 -4.86
C ASN A 109 0.31 3.07 -4.03
N ALA A 110 0.21 4.34 -4.43
CA ALA A 110 0.76 5.44 -3.64
C ALA A 110 0.06 5.56 -2.27
N ILE A 111 -1.28 5.57 -2.27
CA ILE A 111 -2.10 5.73 -1.06
C ILE A 111 -1.90 4.54 -0.11
N LEU A 112 -1.94 3.32 -0.64
CA LEU A 112 -1.79 2.11 0.18
C LEU A 112 -0.41 2.02 0.81
N GLY A 113 0.66 2.39 0.09
CA GLY A 113 2.02 2.37 0.63
C GLY A 113 2.17 3.26 1.85
N VAL A 114 1.63 4.49 1.78
CA VAL A 114 1.64 5.42 2.90
C VAL A 114 0.74 4.93 4.04
N SER A 115 -0.46 4.45 3.73
CA SER A 115 -1.42 3.90 4.71
C SER A 115 -0.82 2.77 5.54
N LEU A 116 -0.12 1.82 4.91
CA LEU A 116 0.55 0.71 5.59
C LEU A 116 1.74 1.17 6.44
N ALA A 117 2.52 2.15 5.98
CA ALA A 117 3.63 2.71 6.75
C ALA A 117 3.13 3.46 7.99
N VAL A 118 2.02 4.19 7.87
CA VAL A 118 1.31 4.84 8.99
C VAL A 118 0.81 3.80 9.99
N CYS A 119 0.17 2.73 9.54
CA CYS A 119 -0.32 1.67 10.42
C CYS A 119 0.80 1.02 11.25
N LYS A 120 1.97 0.78 10.63
CA LYS A 120 3.17 0.29 11.34
C LYS A 120 3.67 1.29 12.38
N ALA A 121 3.69 2.58 12.03
CA ALA A 121 4.07 3.63 12.97
C ALA A 121 3.07 3.77 14.12
N GLY A 122 1.77 3.64 13.85
CA GLY A 122 0.70 3.67 14.84
C GLY A 122 0.78 2.51 15.84
N ALA A 123 1.17 1.32 15.39
CA ALA A 123 1.44 0.18 16.27
C ALA A 123 2.61 0.45 17.22
N ALA A 124 3.71 0.98 16.70
CA ALA A 124 4.89 1.32 17.49
C ALA A 124 4.66 2.49 18.45
N GLU A 125 3.83 3.47 18.07
CA GLU A 125 3.40 4.56 18.96
C GLU A 125 2.59 4.04 20.14
N LYS A 126 1.73 3.03 19.93
CA LYS A 126 0.96 2.36 20.99
C LYS A 126 1.77 1.29 21.73
N GLU A 127 3.01 1.03 21.34
CA GLU A 127 3.90 0.00 21.91
C GLU A 127 3.28 -1.40 21.88
N VAL A 128 2.51 -1.69 20.83
CA VAL A 128 1.90 -3.01 20.60
C VAL A 128 2.39 -3.62 19.28
N PRO A 129 2.37 -4.96 19.15
CA PRO A 129 2.59 -5.60 17.87
C PRO A 129 1.58 -5.17 16.80
N LEU A 130 2.00 -5.17 15.52
CA LEU A 130 1.17 -4.73 14.39
C LEU A 130 -0.19 -5.47 14.31
N TYR A 131 -0.20 -6.79 14.53
CA TYR A 131 -1.44 -7.57 14.48
C TYR A 131 -2.46 -7.09 15.53
N ARG A 132 -1.98 -6.68 16.72
CA ARG A 132 -2.83 -6.17 17.80
C ARG A 132 -3.36 -4.79 17.44
N HIS A 133 -2.50 -3.93 16.89
CA HIS A 133 -2.92 -2.61 16.41
C HIS A 133 -4.03 -2.71 15.35
N ILE A 134 -3.89 -3.62 14.37
CA ILE A 134 -4.90 -3.88 13.35
C ILE A 134 -6.20 -4.42 13.99
N ALA A 135 -6.09 -5.34 14.96
CA ALA A 135 -7.25 -5.84 15.68
C ALA A 135 -7.99 -4.71 16.42
N ASP A 136 -7.28 -3.78 17.05
CA ASP A 136 -7.87 -2.63 17.74
C ASP A 136 -8.57 -1.68 16.76
N LEU A 137 -7.96 -1.42 15.59
CA LEU A 137 -8.58 -0.61 14.53
C LEU A 137 -9.88 -1.25 14.00
N ALA A 138 -9.93 -2.58 13.93
CA ALA A 138 -11.11 -3.32 13.50
C ALA A 138 -12.15 -3.55 14.62
N GLY A 139 -11.86 -3.16 15.87
CA GLY A 139 -12.74 -3.42 17.02
C GLY A 139 -12.73 -4.88 17.52
N ASN A 140 -11.74 -5.67 17.12
CA ASN A 140 -11.61 -7.08 17.48
C ASN A 140 -10.89 -7.25 18.82
N LYS A 141 -11.58 -7.80 19.83
CA LYS A 141 -11.00 -8.05 21.17
C LYS A 141 -10.09 -9.26 21.16
N GLU A 142 -10.49 -10.32 20.48
CA GLU A 142 -9.75 -11.59 20.40
C GLU A 142 -9.03 -11.70 19.06
N VAL A 143 -7.80 -12.21 19.10
CA VAL A 143 -6.98 -12.46 17.90
C VAL A 143 -6.95 -13.95 17.68
N VAL A 144 -7.33 -14.39 16.48
CA VAL A 144 -7.35 -15.80 16.07
C VAL A 144 -6.27 -16.02 15.03
N LEU A 145 -5.53 -17.13 15.15
CA LEU A 145 -4.60 -17.57 14.12
C LEU A 145 -5.41 -18.19 12.96
N PRO A 146 -5.28 -17.68 11.72
CA PRO A 146 -5.98 -18.27 10.58
C PRO A 146 -5.38 -19.63 10.22
N VAL A 147 -6.23 -20.54 9.73
CA VAL A 147 -5.75 -21.78 9.11
C VAL A 147 -5.09 -21.41 7.77
N PRO A 148 -3.81 -21.77 7.54
CA PRO A 148 -3.12 -21.42 6.30
C PRO A 148 -3.67 -22.24 5.13
N VAL A 149 -4.12 -21.55 4.07
CA VAL A 149 -4.48 -22.18 2.79
C VAL A 149 -3.27 -22.15 1.87
N SER A 150 -2.59 -23.30 1.75
CA SER A 150 -1.39 -23.42 0.90
C SER A 150 -1.79 -23.62 -0.56
N LEU A 151 -1.26 -22.79 -1.45
CA LEU A 151 -1.45 -22.95 -2.89
C LEU A 151 -0.58 -24.13 -3.39
N PHE A 152 -1.15 -25.33 -3.43
CA PHE A 152 -0.42 -26.56 -3.79
C PHE A 152 -0.37 -26.83 -5.30
N CYS A 153 -1.37 -26.36 -6.03
CA CYS A 153 -1.42 -26.44 -7.49
C CYS A 153 -1.61 -25.04 -8.06
N CYS A 154 -0.58 -24.53 -8.74
CA CYS A 154 -0.73 -23.39 -9.64
C CYS A 154 -1.42 -23.89 -10.92
N ALA A 155 -2.71 -24.22 -10.83
CA ALA A 155 -3.50 -24.53 -12.02
C ALA A 155 -3.71 -23.23 -12.82
N VAL A 156 -2.78 -22.99 -13.74
CA VAL A 156 -3.05 -22.63 -15.14
C VAL A 156 -3.96 -21.43 -15.37
N TRP A 157 -3.36 -20.25 -15.26
CA TRP A 157 -3.66 -19.20 -16.24
C TRP A 157 -2.40 -18.61 -16.90
N LYS A 158 -1.23 -19.18 -16.61
CA LYS A 158 0.07 -18.76 -17.17
C LYS A 158 0.90 -19.89 -17.79
N ALA A 159 0.41 -21.13 -17.75
CA ALA A 159 0.98 -22.23 -18.50
C ALA A 159 0.06 -22.49 -19.70
N ASP A 160 0.61 -22.61 -20.91
CA ASP A 160 -0.11 -22.87 -22.16
C ASP A 160 -0.75 -24.27 -22.24
N SER A 161 -1.24 -24.81 -21.13
CA SER A 161 -1.82 -26.16 -21.06
C SER A 161 -2.90 -26.20 -19.99
N GLY A 162 -4.17 -26.14 -20.42
CA GLY A 162 -5.38 -26.20 -19.59
C GLY A 162 -5.37 -27.33 -18.55
N PRO A 163 -5.89 -27.05 -17.35
CA PRO A 163 -7.07 -27.80 -16.92
C PRO A 163 -8.17 -26.83 -16.45
N GLU A 164 -9.37 -27.05 -16.99
CA GLU A 164 -10.59 -26.48 -16.44
C GLU A 164 -10.81 -27.02 -15.02
N VAL A 165 -11.06 -26.13 -14.08
CA VAL A 165 -11.60 -26.50 -12.77
C VAL A 165 -13.06 -26.90 -12.99
N LYS A 166 -13.29 -28.19 -13.27
CA LYS A 166 -14.64 -28.76 -13.20
C LYS A 166 -15.02 -28.90 -11.73
N LEU A 167 -15.94 -28.04 -11.29
CA LEU A 167 -16.72 -28.23 -10.07
C LEU A 167 -17.70 -29.39 -10.28
#